data_AF-A0A6V7I0S4-F1
#
_entry.id   AF-A0A6V7I0S4-F1
#
_cell.length_a   1.000
_cell.length_b   1.000
_cell.length_c   1.000
_cell.angle_alpha   90.00
_cell.angle_beta   90.00
_cell.angle_gamma   90.00
#
_symmetry.space_group_name_H-M   'P 1'
#
loop_
_entity.id
_entity.type
_entity.pdbx_description
1 polymer ?
#
loop_
_entity_poly.entity_id
_entity_poly.type
_entity_poly.pdbx_seq_one_letter_code
_entity_poly.pdbx_strand_id
1 'polypeptide(L)'
;DAVNHFLELYKFGFLPRGAIYSLYYPKLLDETKALFKLFYYAKDFDTFYKTALWARNRLNEGEFICAFYEAVIRRPDTEYLQLPPPYELYPYAFFNSEVIEAAKNAKLYNKL
;
A
#
# COMPACT_ATOMS: atom_id res chain seq x y z
N ASP A 1 -13.05 9.35 -15.33
CA ASP A 1 -12.67 10.33 -14.30
C ASP A 1 -11.58 9.86 -13.35
N ALA A 2 -11.75 8.74 -12.63
CA ALA A 2 -10.76 8.26 -11.65
C ALA A 2 -9.34 8.06 -12.23
N VAL A 3 -9.23 7.42 -13.41
CA VAL A 3 -7.94 7.20 -14.09
C VAL A 3 -7.26 8.51 -14.46
N ASN A 4 -8.00 9.47 -15.05
CA ASN A 4 -7.44 10.76 -15.45
C ASN A 4 -6.94 11.55 -14.23
N HIS A 5 -7.72 11.59 -13.15
CA HIS A 5 -7.31 12.27 -11.92
C HIS A 5 -6.05 11.64 -11.31
N PHE A 6 -5.97 10.30 -11.26
CA PHE A 6 -4.76 9.60 -10.82
C PHE A 6 -3.55 9.95 -11.68
N LEU A 7 -3.70 9.95 -13.01
CA LEU A 7 -2.61 10.28 -13.94
C LEU A 7 -2.13 11.72 -13.77
N GLU A 8 -3.02 12.68 -13.52
CA GLU A 8 -2.64 14.06 -13.25
C GLU A 8 -1.79 14.17 -11.96
N LEU A 9 -2.24 13.57 -10.85
CA LEU A 9 -1.43 13.54 -9.62
C LEU A 9 -0.09 12.84 -9.85
N TYR A 10 -0.07 11.75 -10.62
CA TYR A 10 1.13 10.97 -10.88
C TYR A 10 2.19 11.77 -11.67
N LYS A 11 1.77 12.68 -12.55
CA LYS A 11 2.68 13.60 -13.27
C LYS A 11 3.38 14.58 -12.32
N PHE A 12 2.70 15.06 -11.28
CA PHE A 12 3.28 15.96 -10.28
C PHE A 12 4.16 15.24 -9.25
N GLY A 13 4.01 13.92 -9.13
CA GLY A 13 4.82 13.06 -8.30
C GLY A 13 4.16 12.73 -6.97
N PHE A 14 4.08 11.42 -6.71
CA PHE A 14 3.62 10.85 -5.44
C PHE A 14 4.72 10.89 -4.38
N LEU A 15 4.36 10.53 -3.14
CA LEU A 15 5.33 10.30 -2.07
C LEU A 15 6.44 9.33 -2.53
N PRO A 16 7.73 9.69 -2.37
CA PRO A 16 8.83 8.79 -2.73
C PRO A 16 8.77 7.48 -1.94
N ARG A 17 9.24 6.38 -2.56
CA ARG A 17 9.41 5.09 -1.88
C ARG A 17 10.38 5.20 -0.72
N GLY A 18 10.08 4.50 0.38
CA GLY A 18 10.85 4.55 1.62
C GLY A 18 10.64 5.80 2.48
N ALA A 19 9.89 6.81 2.01
CA ALA A 19 9.49 7.93 2.85
C ALA A 19 8.39 7.51 3.84
N ILE A 20 8.34 8.19 4.99
CA ILE A 20 7.32 7.96 6.02
C ILE A 20 5.96 8.40 5.48
N TYR A 21 4.98 7.52 5.59
CA TYR A 21 3.61 7.72 5.16
C TYR A 21 2.67 7.93 6.35
N SER A 22 1.66 8.78 6.18
CA SER A 22 0.57 8.96 7.14
C SER A 22 -0.67 9.57 6.47
N LEU A 23 -1.84 8.97 6.73
CA LEU A 23 -3.15 9.42 6.24
C LEU A 23 -3.56 10.81 6.78
N TYR A 24 -2.91 11.30 7.83
CA TYR A 24 -3.24 12.59 8.44
C TYR A 24 -2.73 13.80 7.63
N TYR A 25 -1.85 13.59 6.66
CA TYR A 25 -1.39 14.65 5.77
C TYR A 25 -2.32 14.76 4.56
N PRO A 26 -2.94 15.94 4.30
CA PRO A 26 -3.94 16.09 3.24
C PRO A 26 -3.47 15.66 1.85
N LYS A 27 -2.21 15.97 1.51
CA LYS A 27 -1.61 15.54 0.24
C LYS A 27 -1.59 14.02 0.11
N LEU A 28 -1.07 13.32 1.12
CA LEU A 28 -0.93 11.86 1.10
C LEU A 28 -2.31 11.18 1.12
N LEU A 29 -3.28 11.78 1.81
CA LEU A 29 -4.66 11.32 1.79
C LEU A 29 -5.27 11.40 0.38
N ASP A 30 -5.02 12.49 -0.35
CA ASP A 30 -5.53 12.66 -1.72
C ASP A 30 -4.87 11.67 -2.69
N GLU A 31 -3.55 11.51 -2.61
CA GLU A 31 -2.78 10.50 -3.36
C GLU A 31 -3.31 9.07 -3.09
N THR A 32 -3.52 8.73 -1.81
CA THR A 32 -4.07 7.42 -1.42
C THR A 32 -5.50 7.23 -1.92
N LYS A 33 -6.36 8.26 -1.84
CA LYS A 33 -7.73 8.21 -2.37
C LYS A 33 -7.76 8.01 -3.88
N ALA A 34 -6.87 8.68 -4.61
CA ALA A 34 -6.76 8.51 -6.05
C ALA A 34 -6.32 7.08 -6.41
N LEU A 35 -5.34 6.53 -5.70
CA LEU A 35 -4.90 5.14 -5.87
C LEU A 35 -6.01 4.15 -5.52
N PHE A 36 -6.72 4.35 -4.42
CA PHE A 36 -7.88 3.53 -4.04
C PHE A 36 -8.94 3.52 -5.14
N LYS A 37 -9.30 4.69 -5.70
CA LYS A 37 -10.28 4.77 -6.79
C LYS A 37 -9.80 4.03 -8.04
N LEU A 38 -8.49 4.07 -8.34
CA LEU A 38 -7.91 3.33 -9.45
C LEU A 38 -8.10 1.82 -9.27
N PHE A 39 -7.90 1.30 -8.06
CA PHE A 39 -8.16 -0.10 -7.73
C PHE A 39 -9.65 -0.44 -7.71
N TYR A 40 -10.47 0.38 -7.04
CA TYR A 40 -11.88 0.11 -6.82
C TYR A 40 -12.66 0.06 -8.14
N TYR A 41 -12.37 0.98 -9.07
CA TYR A 41 -13.05 1.05 -10.37
C TYR A 41 -12.40 0.18 -11.46
N ALA A 42 -11.42 -0.67 -11.14
CA ALA A 42 -10.90 -1.62 -12.10
C ALA A 42 -12.04 -2.56 -12.57
N LYS A 43 -12.20 -2.69 -13.89
CA LYS A 43 -13.34 -3.37 -14.53
C LYS A 43 -13.48 -4.85 -14.16
N ASP A 44 -12.38 -5.51 -13.83
CA ASP A 44 -12.30 -6.93 -13.51
C ASP A 44 -11.09 -7.19 -12.59
N PHE A 45 -11.05 -8.38 -12.01
CA PHE A 45 -9.99 -8.79 -11.09
C PHE A 45 -8.60 -8.78 -11.75
N ASP A 46 -8.49 -9.16 -13.02
CA ASP A 46 -7.22 -9.15 -13.75
C ASP A 46 -6.66 -7.73 -13.89
N THR A 47 -7.52 -6.76 -14.22
CA THR A 47 -7.16 -5.33 -14.27
C THR A 47 -6.77 -4.83 -12.88
N PHE A 48 -7.53 -5.18 -11.84
CA PHE A 48 -7.22 -4.84 -10.45
C PHE A 48 -5.84 -5.39 -10.06
N TYR A 49 -5.58 -6.67 -10.30
CA TYR A 49 -4.33 -7.36 -9.99
C TYR A 49 -3.13 -6.74 -10.71
N LYS A 50 -3.24 -6.48 -12.01
CA LYS A 50 -2.17 -5.82 -12.80
C LYS A 50 -1.90 -4.40 -12.31
N THR A 51 -2.94 -3.67 -11.95
CA THR A 51 -2.82 -2.32 -11.39
C THR A 51 -2.14 -2.35 -10.02
N ALA A 52 -2.51 -3.30 -9.16
CA ALA A 52 -1.89 -3.51 -7.85
C ALA A 52 -0.42 -3.91 -7.98
N LEU A 53 -0.08 -4.80 -8.92
CA LEU A 53 1.30 -5.19 -9.20
C LEU A 53 2.15 -3.99 -9.65
N TRP A 54 1.61 -3.14 -10.51
CA TRP A 54 2.28 -1.91 -10.92
C TRP A 54 2.48 -0.97 -9.72
N ALA A 55 1.42 -0.70 -8.96
CA ALA A 55 1.46 0.23 -7.83
C ALA A 55 2.43 -0.23 -6.74
N ARG A 56 2.46 -1.53 -6.43
CA ARG A 56 3.37 -2.14 -5.45
C ARG A 56 4.85 -1.85 -5.75
N ASN A 57 5.21 -1.79 -7.02
CA ASN A 57 6.59 -1.59 -7.46
C ASN A 57 6.96 -0.11 -7.65
N ARG A 58 5.96 0.78 -7.80
CA ARG A 58 6.18 2.18 -8.22
C ARG A 58 5.84 3.22 -7.16
N LEU A 59 4.89 2.94 -6.28
CA LEU A 59 4.41 3.89 -5.28
C LEU A 59 4.96 3.59 -3.89
N ASN A 60 4.81 4.53 -2.97
CA ASN A 60 5.22 4.36 -1.58
C ASN A 60 4.52 3.14 -0.94
N GLU A 61 5.25 2.43 -0.07
CA GLU A 61 4.79 1.20 0.56
C GLU A 61 3.55 1.41 1.43
N GLY A 62 3.50 2.52 2.17
CA GLY A 62 2.36 2.86 3.03
C GLY A 62 1.13 3.27 2.23
N GLU A 63 1.30 4.11 1.20
CA GLU A 63 0.22 4.48 0.28
C GLU A 63 -0.39 3.26 -0.40
N PHE A 64 0.48 2.37 -0.91
CA PHE A 64 0.05 1.13 -1.54
C PHE A 64 -0.73 0.25 -0.56
N ILE A 65 -0.16 -0.05 0.61
CA ILE A 65 -0.81 -0.93 1.59
C ILE A 65 -2.17 -0.37 1.96
N CYS A 66 -2.27 0.91 2.33
CA CYS A 66 -3.54 1.51 2.72
C CYS A 66 -4.59 1.47 1.58
N ALA A 67 -4.24 1.90 0.37
CA ALA A 67 -5.19 1.89 -0.74
C ALA A 67 -5.60 0.47 -1.15
N PHE A 68 -4.65 -0.49 -1.15
CA PHE A 68 -4.91 -1.88 -1.52
C PHE A 68 -5.79 -2.59 -0.51
N TYR A 69 -5.50 -2.44 0.79
CA TYR A 69 -6.31 -3.02 1.87
C TYR A 69 -7.77 -2.54 1.79
N GLU A 70 -7.95 -1.22 1.61
CA GLU A 70 -9.27 -0.62 1.48
C GLU A 70 -10.02 -1.09 0.22
N ALA A 71 -9.31 -1.32 -0.89
CA ALA A 71 -9.87 -1.81 -2.14
C ALA A 71 -10.31 -3.27 -2.03
N VAL A 72 -9.48 -4.15 -1.46
CA VAL A 72 -9.82 -5.57 -1.27
C VAL A 72 -11.04 -5.74 -0.36
N ILE A 73 -11.18 -4.91 0.68
CA ILE A 73 -12.35 -4.97 1.57
C ILE A 73 -13.64 -4.54 0.86
N ARG A 74 -13.57 -3.60 -0.09
CA ARG A 74 -14.76 -2.95 -0.67
C ARG A 74 -15.19 -3.50 -2.02
N ARG A 75 -14.28 -4.11 -2.77
CA ARG A 75 -14.61 -4.64 -4.08
C ARG A 75 -15.44 -5.92 -3.95
N PRO A 76 -16.57 -6.04 -4.68
CA PRO A 76 -17.43 -7.22 -4.58
C PRO A 76 -16.77 -8.50 -5.11
N ASP A 77 -15.84 -8.40 -6.07
CA ASP A 77 -15.10 -9.55 -6.58
C ASP A 77 -13.96 -10.03 -5.64
N THR A 78 -13.75 -9.35 -4.52
CA THR A 78 -12.74 -9.70 -3.50
C THR A 78 -13.31 -9.94 -2.11
N GLU A 79 -14.64 -10.00 -1.96
CA GLU A 79 -15.35 -10.12 -0.67
C GLU A 79 -14.84 -11.26 0.22
N TYR A 80 -14.47 -12.40 -0.39
CA TYR A 80 -14.02 -13.59 0.32
C TYR A 80 -12.49 -13.72 0.39
N LEU A 81 -11.73 -12.71 -0.04
CA LEU A 81 -10.28 -12.71 0.10
C LEU A 81 -9.88 -12.35 1.53
N GLN A 82 -9.13 -13.24 2.15
CA GLN A 82 -8.55 -12.98 3.47
C GLN A 82 -7.32 -12.10 3.34
N LEU A 83 -7.34 -10.95 4.01
CA LEU A 83 -6.18 -10.09 4.14
C LEU A 83 -5.30 -10.53 5.31
N PRO A 84 -3.96 -10.47 5.17
CA PRO A 84 -3.04 -10.72 6.26
C PRO A 84 -3.18 -9.61 7.31
N PRO A 85 -3.11 -9.92 8.59
CA PRO A 85 -3.29 -8.93 9.64
C PRO A 85 -2.25 -7.78 9.55
N PRO A 86 -2.61 -6.55 9.98
CA PRO A 86 -1.73 -5.39 9.81
C PRO A 86 -0.33 -5.53 10.43
N TYR A 87 -0.18 -6.30 11.51
CA TYR A 87 1.11 -6.55 12.15
C TYR A 87 2.08 -7.41 11.32
N GLU A 88 1.58 -8.20 10.37
CA GLU A 88 2.41 -8.93 9.40
C GLU A 88 2.87 -8.03 8.24
N LEU A 89 2.05 -7.05 7.87
CA LEU A 89 2.35 -6.11 6.78
C LEU A 89 3.25 -4.95 7.23
N TYR A 90 3.05 -4.44 8.44
CA TYR A 90 3.77 -3.28 8.96
C TYR A 90 4.27 -3.49 10.39
N PRO A 91 5.25 -4.39 10.60
CA PRO A 91 5.72 -4.77 11.94
C PRO A 91 6.29 -3.59 12.75
N TYR A 92 6.81 -2.56 12.07
CA TYR A 92 7.38 -1.37 12.71
C TYR A 92 6.39 -0.58 13.58
N ALA A 93 5.07 -0.74 13.39
CA ALA A 93 4.06 -0.11 14.24
C ALA A 93 3.57 -0.98 15.40
N PHE A 94 3.94 -2.27 15.44
CA PHE A 94 3.38 -3.24 16.38
C PHE A 94 4.42 -3.87 17.31
N PHE A 95 5.71 -3.80 16.96
CA PHE A 95 6.79 -4.34 17.77
C PHE A 95 7.75 -3.23 18.21
N ASN A 96 8.26 -3.33 19.43
CA ASN A 96 9.25 -2.40 19.95
C ASN A 96 10.57 -2.49 19.16
N SER A 97 11.35 -1.42 19.22
CA SER A 97 12.63 -1.31 18.52
C SER A 97 13.59 -2.45 18.84
N GLU A 98 13.63 -2.94 20.07
CA GLU A 98 14.53 -4.02 20.49
C GLU A 98 14.26 -5.32 19.72
N VAL A 99 12.98 -5.64 19.49
CA VAL A 99 12.57 -6.84 18.75
C VAL A 99 12.92 -6.69 17.26
N ILE A 100 12.68 -5.51 16.70
CA ILE A 100 13.01 -5.20 15.30
C ILE A 100 14.53 -5.26 15.07
N GLU A 101 15.32 -4.72 15.99
CA GLU A 101 16.79 -4.76 15.93
C GLU A 101 17.32 -6.18 16.08
N ALA A 102 16.77 -6.97 17.01
CA ALA A 102 17.11 -8.38 17.17
C ALA A 102 16.87 -9.16 15.87
N ALA A 103 15.71 -8.96 15.21
CA ALA A 103 15.38 -9.60 13.95
C ALA A 103 16.32 -9.18 12.81
N LYS A 104 16.68 -7.90 12.73
CA LYS A 104 17.67 -7.39 11.75
C LYS A 104 19.05 -8.02 11.97
N ASN A 105 19.50 -8.11 13.22
CA ASN A 105 20.78 -8.71 13.58
C ASN A 105 20.83 -10.20 13.24
N ALA A 106 19.79 -10.97 13.58
CA ALA A 106 19.69 -12.38 13.22
C ALA A 106 19.89 -12.62 11.71
N LYS A 107 19.24 -11.79 10.88
CA LYS A 107 19.38 -11.81 9.43
C LYS A 107 20.79 -11.44 8.95
N LEU A 108 21.41 -10.42 9.53
CA LEU A 108 22.76 -9.97 9.14
C LEU A 108 23.83 -11.02 9.47
N TYR A 109 23.72 -11.70 10.61
CA TYR A 109 24.73 -12.64 11.10
C TYR A 109 24.43 -14.11 10.76
N ASN A 110 23.37 -14.39 9.99
CA ASN A 110 22.91 -15.73 9.63
C ASN A 110 22.77 -16.66 10.85
N LYS A 111 22.33 -16.09 11.98
CA LYS A 111 22.00 -16.82 13.21
C LYS A 111 20.49 -16.93 13.28
N LEU A 112 19.95 -18.00 12.72
CA LEU A 112 18.57 -18.45 12.92
C LEU A 112 18.57 -19.59 13.92
#